data_AF-A0A1B4V5C1-F1
#
_entry.id   AF-A0A1B4V5C1-F1
#
_cell.length_a   1.000
_cell.length_b   1.000
_cell.length_c   1.000
_cell.angle_alpha   90.00
_cell.angle_beta   90.00
_cell.angle_gamma   90.00
#
_symmetry.space_group_name_H-M   'P 1'
#
loop_
_entity.id
_entity.type
_entity.pdbx_description
1 polymer ?
#
loop_
_entity_poly.entity_id
_entity_poly.type
_entity_poly.pdbx_seq_one_letter_code
_entity_poly.pdbx_strand_id
1 'polypeptide(L)'
;MADAAPPPATRLLALGSSALMEGFSLIGAETYPEATGDTVERVLGDLLKRQEKALVFLEHHLARDPGPWLRRVREEGGRIVVAEIPPLHAPEAYRPGVEDVVRAILGPQALEPRT
;
A
#
# COMPACT_ATOMS: atom_id res chain seq x y z
N MET A 1 -20.99 15.06 -30.24
CA MET A 1 -19.92 14.53 -29.37
C MET A 1 -20.49 14.45 -27.98
N ALA A 2 -20.64 13.24 -27.42
CA ALA A 2 -21.08 13.08 -26.04
C ALA A 2 -19.95 13.57 -25.12
N ASP A 3 -20.27 14.56 -24.29
CA ASP A 3 -19.40 15.03 -23.20
C ASP A 3 -19.30 13.89 -22.19
N ALA A 4 -18.19 13.15 -22.24
CA ALA A 4 -17.92 12.10 -21.29
C ALA A 4 -17.58 12.77 -19.96
N ALA A 5 -18.45 12.59 -18.95
CA ALA A 5 -18.19 13.06 -17.59
C ALA A 5 -16.75 12.70 -17.19
N PRO A 6 -16.00 13.61 -16.54
CA PRO A 6 -14.61 13.37 -16.19
C PRO A 6 -14.52 12.06 -15.41
N PRO A 7 -13.50 11.22 -15.70
CA PRO A 7 -13.35 9.96 -14.99
C PRO A 7 -13.34 10.22 -13.49
N PRO A 8 -14.00 9.37 -12.68
CA PRO A 8 -14.06 9.58 -11.24
C PRO A 8 -12.64 9.72 -10.69
N ALA A 9 -12.42 10.77 -9.88
CA ALA A 9 -11.12 11.10 -9.35
C ALA A 9 -10.56 9.93 -8.52
N THR A 10 -9.32 9.54 -8.81
CA THR A 10 -8.61 8.54 -8.01
C THR A 10 -8.33 9.11 -6.63
N ARG A 11 -8.75 8.42 -5.58
CA ARG A 11 -8.44 8.81 -4.20
C ARG A 11 -6.99 8.48 -3.86
N LEU A 12 -6.35 9.36 -3.11
CA LEU A 12 -5.00 9.15 -2.57
C LEU A 12 -5.15 8.88 -1.08
N LEU A 13 -4.83 7.67 -0.61
CA LEU A 13 -4.93 7.30 0.80
C LEU A 13 -3.55 6.94 1.33
N ALA A 14 -3.28 7.29 2.58
CA ALA A 14 -2.07 6.87 3.29
C ALA A 14 -2.43 6.36 4.68
N LEU A 15 -1.84 5.24 5.08
CA LEU A 15 -2.07 4.59 6.37
C LEU A 15 -0.73 4.23 7.00
N GLY A 16 -0.53 4.59 8.26
CA GLY A 16 0.71 4.32 8.98
C GLY A 16 0.83 5.15 10.26
N SER A 17 2.06 5.32 10.73
CA SER A 17 2.41 6.15 11.88
C SER A 17 2.10 7.63 11.66
N SER A 18 1.79 8.33 12.75
CA SER A 18 1.42 9.76 12.72
C SER A 18 2.46 10.63 12.05
N ALA A 19 3.75 10.39 12.33
CA ALA A 19 4.85 11.16 11.76
C ALA A 19 4.90 11.07 10.23
N LEU A 20 4.65 9.88 9.67
CA LEU A 20 4.59 9.70 8.22
C LEU A 20 3.33 10.35 7.63
N MET A 21 2.19 10.19 8.31
CA MET A 21 0.91 10.72 7.85
C MET A 21 0.88 12.25 7.80
N GLU A 22 1.57 12.94 8.70
CA GLU A 22 1.71 14.40 8.65
C GLU A 22 2.23 14.85 7.27
N GLY A 23 3.30 14.23 6.77
CA GLY A 23 3.84 14.53 5.44
C GLY A 23 2.88 14.23 4.29
N PHE A 24 2.14 13.12 4.35
CA PHE A 24 1.15 12.76 3.34
C PHE A 24 -0.06 13.71 3.32
N SER A 25 -0.46 14.24 4.49
CA SER A 25 -1.58 15.19 4.58
C SER A 25 -1.28 16.49 3.83
N LEU A 26 -0.01 16.93 3.83
CA LEU A 26 0.44 18.15 3.16
C LEU A 26 0.32 18.08 1.63
N ILE A 27 0.27 16.87 1.05
CA ILE A 27 0.11 16.65 -0.40
C ILE A 27 -1.32 16.29 -0.79
N GLY A 28 -2.27 16.40 0.13
CA GLY A 28 -3.69 16.15 -0.13
C GLY A 28 -4.10 14.68 -0.11
N ALA A 29 -3.27 13.79 0.47
CA ALA A 29 -3.69 12.43 0.75
C ALA A 29 -4.68 12.39 1.91
N GLU A 30 -5.64 11.47 1.85
CA GLU A 30 -6.49 11.12 2.97
C GLU A 30 -5.73 10.19 3.91
N THR A 31 -5.44 10.66 5.12
CA THR A 31 -4.49 10.00 6.01
C THR A 31 -5.17 9.30 7.19
N TYR A 32 -4.66 8.13 7.54
CA TYR A 32 -5.07 7.35 8.70
C TYR A 32 -3.85 7.17 9.62
N PRO A 33 -3.64 8.09 10.59
CA PRO A 33 -2.55 7.99 11.54
C PRO A 33 -2.80 6.87 12.56
N GLU A 34 -1.72 6.28 13.06
CA GLU A 34 -1.71 5.12 13.97
C GLU A 34 -2.59 3.97 13.45
N ALA A 35 -2.60 3.77 12.13
CA ALA A 35 -3.41 2.73 11.52
C ALA A 35 -2.95 1.34 12.00
N THR A 36 -3.93 0.44 12.14
CA THR A 36 -3.74 -0.98 12.46
C THR A 36 -4.13 -1.86 11.28
N GLY A 37 -3.84 -3.17 11.34
CA GLY A 37 -4.34 -4.13 10.35
C GLY A 37 -5.86 -4.06 10.16
N ASP A 38 -6.63 -3.95 11.25
CA ASP A 38 -8.09 -3.78 11.19
C ASP A 38 -8.52 -2.50 10.47
N THR A 39 -7.73 -1.43 10.60
CA THR A 39 -7.97 -0.17 9.90
C THR A 39 -7.79 -0.36 8.39
N VAL A 40 -6.73 -1.06 7.98
CA VAL A 40 -6.46 -1.39 6.58
C VAL A 40 -7.61 -2.21 6.00
N GLU A 41 -8.01 -3.27 6.69
CA GLU A 41 -9.07 -4.18 6.24
C GLU A 41 -10.42 -3.47 6.08
N ARG A 42 -10.76 -2.59 7.03
CA ARG A 42 -11.97 -1.76 6.92
C ARG A 42 -11.92 -0.83 5.72
N VAL A 43 -10.83 -0.07 5.56
CA VAL A 43 -10.68 0.92 4.48
C VAL A 43 -10.70 0.24 3.11
N LEU A 44 -9.93 -0.83 2.92
CA LEU A 44 -9.91 -1.57 1.65
C LEU A 44 -11.25 -2.25 1.35
N GLY A 45 -11.90 -2.82 2.37
CA GLY A 45 -13.22 -3.41 2.24
C GLY A 45 -14.26 -2.38 1.79
N ASP A 46 -14.23 -1.17 2.32
CA ASP A 46 -15.13 -0.10 1.92
C ASP A 46 -14.87 0.38 0.49
N LEU A 47 -13.59 0.56 0.10
CA LEU A 47 -13.22 0.92 -1.27
C LEU A 47 -13.69 -0.12 -2.29
N LEU A 48 -13.50 -1.41 -2.00
CA LEU A 48 -13.95 -2.51 -2.86
C LEU A 48 -15.47 -2.56 -3.00
N LYS A 49 -16.21 -2.47 -1.89
CA LYS A 49 -17.69 -2.48 -1.89
C LYS A 49 -18.25 -1.32 -2.70
N ARG A 50 -17.62 -0.15 -2.61
CA ARG A 50 -18.02 1.07 -3.34
C ARG A 50 -17.44 1.15 -4.75
N GLN A 51 -16.67 0.14 -5.17
CA GLN A 51 -16.08 0.04 -6.50
C GLN A 51 -15.18 1.25 -6.85
N GLU A 52 -14.54 1.85 -5.85
CA GLU A 52 -13.77 3.09 -5.98
C GLU A 52 -12.37 2.85 -6.56
N LYS A 53 -11.78 3.92 -7.10
CA LYS A 53 -10.39 3.95 -7.59
C LYS A 53 -9.51 4.61 -6.55
N ALA A 54 -8.42 3.95 -6.16
CA ALA A 54 -7.53 4.47 -5.13
C ALA A 54 -6.06 4.10 -5.36
N LEU A 55 -5.16 5.01 -4.98
CA LEU A 55 -3.78 4.70 -4.66
C LEU A 55 -3.65 4.72 -3.14
N VAL A 56 -3.26 3.59 -2.56
CA VAL A 56 -3.17 3.38 -1.12
C VAL A 56 -1.71 3.17 -0.74
N PHE A 57 -1.16 4.07 0.07
CA PHE A 57 0.14 3.91 0.69
C PHE A 57 -0.01 3.25 2.05
N LEU A 58 0.72 2.15 2.26
CA LEU A 58 0.76 1.44 3.54
C LEU A 58 2.18 1.48 4.09
N GLU A 59 2.35 1.88 5.34
CA GLU A 59 3.62 1.67 6.02
C GLU A 59 3.96 0.16 6.09
N HIS A 60 5.24 -0.18 5.94
CA HIS A 60 5.71 -1.55 5.74
C HIS A 60 5.12 -2.58 6.71
N HIS A 61 4.97 -2.23 7.99
CA HIS A 61 4.43 -3.15 9.00
C HIS A 61 2.95 -3.51 8.76
N LEU A 62 2.15 -2.62 8.16
CA LEU A 62 0.75 -2.85 7.79
C LEU A 62 0.60 -3.74 6.56
N ALA A 63 1.65 -3.85 5.76
CA ALA A 63 1.65 -4.63 4.54
C ALA A 63 2.09 -6.10 4.73
N ARG A 64 2.74 -6.40 5.87
CA ARG A 64 3.42 -7.69 6.15
C ARG A 64 2.48 -8.85 6.45
N ASP A 65 1.40 -8.61 7.18
CA ASP A 65 0.42 -9.65 7.54
C ASP A 65 -0.95 -9.29 6.95
N PRO A 66 -1.20 -9.61 5.67
CA PRO A 66 -2.39 -9.17 4.98
C PRO A 66 -3.61 -9.99 5.40
N GLY A 67 -4.61 -9.27 5.89
CA GLY A 67 -5.97 -9.78 6.03
C GLY A 67 -6.63 -10.05 4.66
N PRO A 68 -7.91 -10.48 4.68
CA PRO A 68 -8.59 -10.95 3.48
C PRO A 68 -8.71 -9.89 2.38
N TRP A 69 -8.98 -8.62 2.73
CA TRP A 69 -9.15 -7.56 1.74
C TRP A 69 -7.83 -7.09 1.17
N LEU A 70 -6.78 -6.91 1.99
CA LEU A 70 -5.47 -6.55 1.46
C LEU A 70 -4.94 -7.62 0.51
N ARG A 71 -5.12 -8.90 0.85
CA ARG A 71 -4.74 -10.01 -0.03
C ARG A 71 -5.51 -9.97 -1.35
N ARG A 72 -6.84 -9.84 -1.28
CA ARG A 72 -7.71 -9.76 -2.46
C ARG A 72 -7.33 -8.59 -3.37
N VAL A 73 -7.09 -7.39 -2.82
CA VAL A 73 -6.68 -6.22 -3.60
C VAL A 73 -5.38 -6.49 -4.36
N ARG A 74 -4.40 -7.13 -3.71
CA ARG A 74 -3.12 -7.49 -4.33
C ARG A 74 -3.26 -8.53 -5.45
N GLU A 75 -4.18 -9.47 -5.29
CA GLU A 75 -4.44 -10.54 -6.26
C GLU A 75 -5.27 -10.07 -7.47
N GLU A 76 -6.31 -9.27 -7.24
CA GLU A 76 -7.23 -8.81 -8.30
C GLU A 76 -6.64 -7.64 -9.11
N GLY A 77 -5.93 -6.72 -8.45
CA GLY A 77 -5.36 -5.53 -9.08
C GLY A 77 -6.40 -4.60 -9.76
N GLY A 78 -5.91 -3.60 -10.50
CA GLY A 78 -6.71 -2.80 -11.43
C GLY A 78 -7.25 -1.47 -10.89
N ARG A 79 -8.11 -1.47 -9.85
CA ARG A 79 -8.76 -0.23 -9.36
C ARG A 79 -8.12 0.36 -8.12
N ILE A 80 -7.56 -0.50 -7.28
CA ILE A 80 -6.88 -0.12 -6.05
C ILE A 80 -5.43 -0.55 -6.21
N VAL A 81 -4.53 0.43 -6.24
CA VAL A 81 -3.09 0.18 -6.27
C VAL A 81 -2.57 0.35 -4.84
N VAL A 82 -1.85 -0.65 -4.34
CA VAL A 82 -1.23 -0.60 -3.02
C VAL A 82 0.27 -0.44 -3.18
N ALA A 83 0.85 0.57 -2.56
CA ALA A 83 2.28 0.80 -2.49
C ALA A 83 2.75 0.76 -1.04
N GLU A 84 3.86 0.07 -0.79
CA GLU A 84 4.46 0.00 0.53
C GLU A 84 5.43 1.16 0.75
N ILE A 85 5.39 1.75 1.93
CA ILE A 85 6.33 2.79 2.36
C ILE A 85 7.27 2.20 3.42
N PRO A 86 8.60 2.28 3.23
CA PRO A 86 9.56 1.81 4.23
C PRO A 86 9.45 2.63 5.53
N PRO A 87 9.80 2.03 6.68
CA PRO A 87 9.81 2.76 7.95
C PRO A 87 10.83 3.91 7.89
N LEU A 88 10.44 5.09 8.40
CA LEU A 88 11.32 6.27 8.38
C LEU A 88 12.50 6.17 9.35
N HIS A 89 12.33 5.45 10.47
CA HIS A 89 13.30 5.39 11.55
C HIS A 89 14.34 4.26 11.41
N ALA A 90 14.14 3.33 10.47
CA ALA A 90 15.03 2.21 10.21
C ALA A 90 14.95 1.77 8.72
N PRO A 91 15.23 2.66 7.76
CA PRO A 91 15.10 2.36 6.34
C PRO A 91 15.96 1.16 5.90
N GLU A 92 17.09 0.91 6.55
CA GLU A 92 17.97 -0.23 6.33
C GLU A 92 17.35 -1.58 6.73
N ALA A 93 16.33 -1.57 7.58
CA ALA A 93 15.57 -2.76 7.96
C ALA A 93 14.44 -3.09 6.97
N TYR A 94 14.22 -2.24 5.95
CA TYR A 94 13.21 -2.49 4.94
C TYR A 94 13.54 -3.75 4.12
N ARG A 95 12.54 -4.62 4.02
CA ARG A 95 12.63 -5.91 3.33
C ARG A 95 11.35 -6.06 2.50
N PRO A 96 11.34 -5.63 1.23
CA PRO A 96 10.13 -5.70 0.41
C PRO A 96 9.73 -7.16 0.17
N GLY A 97 8.43 -7.45 0.09
CA GLY A 97 7.95 -8.83 -0.12
C GLY A 97 8.47 -9.49 -1.41
N VAL A 98 8.89 -8.70 -2.41
CA VAL A 98 9.53 -9.23 -3.62
C VAL A 98 10.85 -9.94 -3.33
N GLU A 99 11.58 -9.58 -2.26
CA GLU A 99 12.80 -10.31 -1.86
C GLU A 99 12.48 -11.76 -1.51
N ASP A 100 11.34 -12.03 -0.86
CA ASP A 100 10.93 -13.40 -0.51
C ASP A 100 10.66 -14.22 -1.77
N VAL A 101 10.02 -13.61 -2.78
CA VAL A 101 9.75 -14.23 -4.08
C VAL A 101 11.05 -14.49 -4.86
N VAL A 102 11.94 -13.50 -4.92
CA VAL A 102 13.25 -13.64 -5.57
C VAL A 102 14.06 -14.75 -4.92
N ARG A 103 14.09 -14.81 -3.59
CA ARG A 103 14.77 -15.86 -2.84
C ARG A 103 14.17 -17.25 -3.12
N ALA A 104 12.85 -17.34 -3.22
CA ALA A 104 12.16 -18.60 -3.49
C ALA A 104 12.42 -19.13 -4.91
N ILE A 105 12.53 -18.24 -5.90
CA ILE A 105 12.68 -18.61 -7.31
C ILE A 105 14.16 -18.74 -7.72
N LEU A 106 14.99 -17.77 -7.35
CA LEU A 106 16.38 -17.64 -7.80
C LEU A 106 17.41 -18.07 -6.74
N GLY A 107 16.95 -18.34 -5.51
CA GLY A 107 17.81 -18.68 -4.38
C GLY A 107 18.37 -17.45 -3.64
N PRO A 108 18.94 -17.66 -2.44
CA PRO A 108 19.44 -16.58 -1.57
C PRO A 108 20.53 -15.70 -2.18
N GLN A 109 21.35 -16.28 -3.07
CA GLN A 109 22.50 -15.64 -3.70
C GLN A 109 22.09 -14.50 -4.64
N ALA A 110 20.85 -14.52 -5.15
CA ALA A 110 20.35 -13.48 -6.05
C ALA A 110 20.21 -12.10 -5.37
N LEU A 111 20.24 -12.05 -4.03
CA LEU A 111 20.11 -10.84 -3.22
C LEU A 111 21.45 -10.37 -2.64
N GLU A 112 22.56 -11.05 -2.92
CA GLU A 112 23.87 -10.65 -2.41
C GLU A 112 24.39 -9.40 -3.14
N PRO A 113 24.99 -8.44 -2.41
CA PRO A 113 25.65 -7.31 -3.04
C PRO A 113 26.78 -7.80 -3.95
N ARG A 114 26.84 -7.35 -5.20
CA ARG A 114 28.01 -7.63 -6.04
C ARG A 114 29.21 -6.93 -5.42
N THR A 115 30.17 -7.73 -4.96
CA THR A 115 31.45 -7.25 -4.43
C THR A 115 32.44 -7.08 -5.56
#